data_AF-A0A922M8D0-F1
#
_entry.id   AF-A0A922M8D0-F1
#
_cell.length_a   1.000
_cell.length_b   1.000
_cell.length_c   1.000
_cell.angle_alpha   90.00
_cell.angle_beta   90.00
_cell.angle_gamma   90.00
#
_symmetry.space_group_name_H-M   'P 1'
#
loop_
_entity.id
_entity.type
_entity.pdbx_description
1 polymer ?
#
loop_
_entity_poly.entity_id
_entity_poly.type
_entity_poly.pdbx_seq_one_letter_code
_entity_poly.pdbx_strand_id
1 'polypeptide(L)'
;MSRLKYPPTVKFQVLTGAAFHHKIWSWYYTYKMPQEIRSWVDDNFNCEDIAMNFLVANITRKAPIKVTPRKKFKCPECTNTEMLSADARHMSQRSACIARFAEIYGHMALQPVEFRADPLQYRETGSGVPHAYPDIGAL
;
A
#
# COMPACT_ATOMS: atom_id res chain seq x y z
N MET A 1 -18.24 18.98 18.57
CA MET A 1 -17.78 17.69 18.00
C MET A 1 -17.58 17.84 16.50
N SER A 2 -16.44 18.37 16.10
CA SER A 2 -16.04 18.55 14.70
C SER A 2 -15.62 17.20 14.12
N ARG A 3 -16.49 16.58 13.31
CA ARG A 3 -16.03 15.54 12.38
C ARG A 3 -15.06 16.23 11.42
N LEU A 4 -13.79 15.86 11.48
CA LEU A 4 -12.83 16.17 10.42
C LEU A 4 -13.37 15.56 9.12
N LYS A 5 -14.06 16.39 8.34
CA LYS A 5 -14.58 16.08 7.02
C LYS A 5 -13.40 16.15 6.05
N TYR A 6 -12.53 15.15 6.07
CA TYR A 6 -11.56 14.99 4.99
C TYR A 6 -12.37 14.74 3.70
N PRO A 7 -12.09 15.46 2.60
CA PRO A 7 -12.71 15.13 1.32
C PRO A 7 -12.42 13.66 0.98
N PRO A 8 -13.23 12.99 0.13
CA PRO A 8 -13.01 11.61 -0.27
C PRO A 8 -11.85 11.53 -1.27
N THR A 9 -10.71 12.11 -0.93
CA THR A 9 -9.47 11.87 -1.64
C THR A 9 -9.09 10.44 -1.33
N VAL A 10 -8.91 9.63 -2.37
CA VAL A 10 -8.57 8.24 -2.18
C VAL A 10 -7.14 8.18 -1.61
N LYS A 11 -7.03 7.76 -0.35
CA LYS A 11 -5.73 7.55 0.30
C LYS A 11 -5.30 6.13 -0.01
N PHE A 12 -4.59 5.95 -1.11
CA PHE A 12 -3.99 4.65 -1.40
C PHE A 12 -2.65 4.52 -0.65
N GLN A 13 -2.50 3.39 0.01
CA GLN A 13 -1.24 2.90 0.53
C GLN A 13 -0.85 1.69 -0.31
N VAL A 14 0.44 1.52 -0.57
CA VAL A 14 0.95 0.37 -1.31
C VAL A 14 1.38 -0.67 -0.30
N LEU A 15 0.77 -1.85 -0.36
CA LEU A 15 1.12 -2.98 0.51
C LEU A 15 2.51 -3.49 0.10
N THR A 16 3.45 -3.56 1.03
CA THR A 16 4.83 -3.98 0.74
C THR A 16 4.94 -5.42 0.24
N GLY A 17 3.94 -6.27 0.53
CA GLY A 17 3.87 -7.65 0.03
C GLY A 17 3.71 -7.79 -1.50
N ALA A 18 3.36 -6.71 -2.21
CA ALA A 18 3.25 -6.70 -3.67
C ALA A 18 3.71 -5.35 -4.24
N ALA A 19 4.92 -4.93 -3.88
CA ALA A 19 5.48 -3.65 -4.26
C ALA A 19 6.93 -3.74 -4.69
N PHE A 20 7.36 -2.76 -5.50
CA PHE A 20 8.76 -2.46 -5.72
C PHE A 20 9.10 -1.17 -4.99
N HIS A 21 10.16 -1.18 -4.19
CA HIS A 21 10.70 0.03 -3.59
C HIS A 21 12.23 0.02 -3.66
N HIS A 22 12.83 1.21 -3.68
CA HIS A 22 14.27 1.34 -3.67
C HIS A 22 14.86 0.81 -2.34
N LYS A 23 15.94 0.02 -2.39
CA LYS A 23 16.56 -0.63 -1.21
C LYS A 23 16.88 0.32 -0.05
N ILE A 24 17.11 1.60 -0.37
CA ILE A 24 17.36 2.64 0.63
C ILE A 24 16.23 2.73 1.67
N TRP A 25 14.98 2.49 1.27
CA TRP A 25 13.84 2.59 2.18
C TRP A 25 13.84 1.49 3.23
N SER A 26 14.34 0.29 2.90
CA SER A 26 14.59 -0.76 3.89
C SER A 26 15.66 -0.33 4.90
N TRP A 27 16.74 0.30 4.44
CA TRP A 27 17.77 0.83 5.34
C TRP A 27 17.22 1.95 6.25
N TYR A 28 16.45 2.89 5.71
CA TYR A 28 15.82 3.94 6.52
C TYR A 28 14.80 3.35 7.50
N TYR A 29 14.04 2.33 7.10
CA TYR A 29 13.13 1.63 7.98
C TYR A 29 13.89 1.05 9.18
N THR A 30 14.97 0.30 8.95
CA THR A 30 15.73 -0.35 10.02
C THR A 30 16.48 0.66 10.91
N TYR A 31 17.13 1.66 10.32
CA TYR A 31 18.13 2.48 11.03
C TYR A 31 17.74 3.93 11.30
N LYS A 32 16.68 4.44 10.64
CA LYS A 32 16.27 5.85 10.77
C LYS A 32 14.83 6.04 11.22
N MET A 33 13.98 5.02 11.09
CA MET A 33 12.62 5.08 11.62
C MET A 33 12.66 5.13 13.15
N PRO A 34 11.83 5.98 13.78
CA PRO A 34 11.65 5.98 15.23
C PRO A 34 11.42 4.57 15.76
N GLN A 35 12.19 4.18 16.78
CA GLN A 35 12.11 2.83 17.35
C GLN A 35 10.70 2.49 17.82
N GLU A 36 9.97 3.46 18.36
CA GLU A 36 8.58 3.33 18.79
C GLU A 36 7.64 2.82 17.69
N ILE A 37 7.85 3.23 16.44
CA ILE A 37 7.05 2.74 15.30
C ILE A 37 7.38 1.28 15.01
N ARG A 38 8.67 0.91 15.01
CA ARG A 38 9.09 -0.47 14.77
C ARG A 38 8.60 -1.41 15.86
N SER A 39 8.76 -1.02 17.12
CA SER A 39 8.22 -1.77 18.26
C SER A 39 6.70 -1.96 18.17
N TRP A 40 5.96 -0.91 17.80
CA TRP A 40 4.52 -1.04 17.60
C TRP A 40 4.16 -2.05 16.49
N VAL A 41 4.90 -2.05 15.37
CA VAL A 41 4.69 -3.02 14.28
C VAL A 41 4.99 -4.45 14.77
N ASP A 42 6.09 -4.64 15.48
CA ASP A 42 6.49 -5.95 16.00
C ASP A 42 5.47 -6.49 17.02
N ASP A 43 5.03 -5.66 17.97
CA ASP A 43 4.09 -6.03 19.03
C ASP A 43 2.68 -6.37 18.50
N ASN A 44 2.26 -5.74 17.40
CA ASN A 44 0.94 -5.94 16.81
C ASN A 44 0.94 -6.92 15.62
N PHE A 45 2.12 -7.34 15.16
CA PHE A 45 2.30 -8.19 13.98
C PHE A 45 1.49 -7.70 12.75
N ASN A 46 1.47 -6.39 12.54
CA ASN A 46 0.66 -5.71 11.53
C ASN A 46 1.28 -4.33 11.21
N CYS A 47 0.84 -3.71 10.10
CA CYS A 47 1.13 -2.32 9.74
C CYS A 47 2.58 -2.00 9.33
N GLU A 48 3.38 -3.01 8.98
CA GLU A 48 4.72 -2.81 8.43
C GLU A 48 4.67 -1.97 7.13
N ASP A 49 3.64 -2.23 6.32
CA ASP A 49 3.40 -1.54 5.07
C ASP A 49 2.96 -0.07 5.31
N ILE A 50 2.08 0.18 6.29
CA ILE A 50 1.68 1.53 6.71
C ILE A 50 2.91 2.30 7.19
N ALA A 51 3.74 1.69 8.04
CA ALA A 51 4.96 2.29 8.55
C ALA A 51 5.92 2.66 7.40
N MET A 52 6.08 1.77 6.41
CA MET A 52 6.88 2.05 5.21
C MET A 52 6.32 3.22 4.38
N ASN A 53 5.00 3.27 4.16
CA ASN A 53 4.37 4.38 3.45
C ASN A 53 4.53 5.71 4.21
N PHE A 54 4.37 5.70 5.54
CA PHE A 54 4.61 6.88 6.39
C PHE A 54 6.07 7.36 6.29
N LEU A 55 7.04 6.45 6.36
CA LEU A 55 8.46 6.78 6.25
C LEU A 55 8.78 7.48 4.93
N VAL A 56 8.38 6.87 3.81
CA VAL A 56 8.66 7.39 2.47
C VAL A 56 7.93 8.72 2.26
N ALA A 57 6.66 8.82 2.64
CA ALA A 57 5.87 10.05 2.49
C ALA A 57 6.38 11.18 3.40
N ASN A 58 6.83 10.87 4.61
CA ASN A 58 7.40 11.87 5.52
C ASN A 58 8.70 12.47 4.97
N ILE A 59 9.54 11.66 4.32
CA ILE A 59 10.82 12.15 3.77
C ILE A 59 10.61 12.84 2.41
N THR A 60 9.84 12.22 1.51
CA THR A 60 9.72 12.70 0.12
C THR A 60 8.62 13.74 -0.08
N ARG A 61 7.67 13.82 0.87
CA ARG A 61 6.42 14.61 0.74
C ARG A 61 5.59 14.23 -0.49
N LYS A 62 5.74 12.99 -0.99
CA LYS A 62 5.02 12.45 -2.15
C LYS A 62 4.16 11.27 -1.75
N ALA A 63 3.05 11.08 -2.46
CA ALA A 63 2.22 9.90 -2.36
C ALA A 63 2.86 8.70 -3.10
N PRO A 64 2.55 7.45 -2.70
CA PRO A 64 2.96 6.27 -3.45
C PRO A 64 2.24 6.18 -4.80
N ILE A 65 2.80 5.41 -5.73
CA ILE A 65 2.22 5.18 -7.05
C ILE A 65 1.48 3.85 -7.04
N LYS A 66 0.17 3.88 -7.33
CA LYS A 66 -0.63 2.68 -7.53
C LYS A 66 -0.48 2.18 -8.96
N VAL A 67 0.04 0.98 -9.13
CA VAL A 67 0.05 0.26 -10.41
C VAL A 67 -1.02 -0.83 -10.35
N THR A 68 -1.90 -0.91 -11.36
CA THR A 68 -2.90 -1.98 -11.40
C THR A 68 -2.29 -3.27 -11.97
N PRO A 69 -2.67 -4.44 -11.44
CA PRO A 69 -2.12 -5.71 -11.93
C PRO A 69 -2.62 -5.99 -13.35
N ARG A 70 -1.72 -6.46 -14.21
CA ARG A 70 -2.04 -6.94 -15.56
C ARG A 70 -3.01 -8.13 -15.54
N LYS A 71 -2.82 -9.06 -14.59
CA LYS A 71 -3.70 -10.22 -14.34
C LYS A 71 -3.88 -10.39 -12.84
N LYS A 72 -5.11 -10.66 -12.39
CA LYS A 72 -5.35 -11.07 -11.00
C LYS A 72 -4.94 -12.53 -10.86
N PHE A 73 -3.79 -12.77 -10.24
CA PHE A 73 -3.40 -14.13 -9.88
C PHE A 73 -4.27 -14.56 -8.69
N LYS A 74 -5.30 -15.36 -8.96
CA LYS A 74 -6.04 -16.05 -7.91
C LYS A 74 -5.47 -17.46 -7.83
N CYS A 75 -4.92 -17.83 -6.68
CA CYS A 75 -4.57 -19.21 -6.38
C CYS A 75 -5.87 -19.95 -6.00
N PRO A 76 -6.39 -20.88 -6.82
CA PRO A 76 -7.64 -21.57 -6.52
C PRO A 76 -7.52 -22.54 -5.34
N GLU A 77 -6.31 -23.05 -5.11
CA GLU A 77 -6.02 -24.08 -4.11
C GLU A 77 -5.55 -23.51 -2.76
N CYS A 78 -5.32 -22.19 -2.69
CA CYS A 78 -4.89 -21.52 -1.47
C CYS A 78 -6.10 -21.24 -0.58
N THR A 79 -6.24 -21.97 0.52
CA THR A 79 -7.23 -21.70 1.58
C THR A 79 -6.82 -20.47 2.39
N ASN A 80 -7.58 -19.38 2.25
CA ASN A 80 -7.28 -18.08 2.88
C ASN A 80 -7.62 -18.01 4.38
N THR A 81 -7.81 -19.14 5.05
CA THR A 81 -8.32 -19.21 6.44
C THR A 81 -7.29 -18.82 7.50
N GLU A 82 -5.99 -18.90 7.20
CA GLU A 82 -4.91 -18.51 8.13
C GLU A 82 -4.27 -17.16 7.79
N MET A 83 -4.90 -16.37 6.91
CA MET A 83 -4.35 -15.04 6.56
C MET A 83 -4.53 -14.07 7.72
N LEU A 84 -3.50 -13.27 8.03
CA LEU A 84 -3.58 -12.17 9.00
C LEU A 84 -4.73 -11.20 8.71
N SER A 85 -5.11 -11.07 7.43
CA SER A 85 -6.24 -10.24 6.99
C SER A 85 -7.62 -10.83 7.26
N ALA A 86 -7.71 -12.09 7.69
CA ALA A 86 -8.97 -12.76 7.99
C ALA A 86 -9.52 -12.42 9.39
N ASP A 87 -8.70 -11.88 10.31
CA ASP A 87 -9.18 -11.37 11.60
C ASP A 87 -10.12 -10.18 11.37
N ALA A 88 -11.33 -10.24 11.92
CA ALA A 88 -12.31 -9.15 11.85
C ALA A 88 -11.79 -7.81 12.41
N ARG A 89 -10.81 -7.85 13.32
CA ARG A 89 -10.15 -6.67 13.91
C ARG A 89 -9.00 -6.13 13.06
N HIS A 90 -8.59 -6.82 12.00
CA HIS A 90 -7.43 -6.44 11.20
C HIS A 90 -7.54 -4.99 10.68
N MET A 91 -8.72 -4.58 10.19
CA MET A 91 -8.92 -3.21 9.68
C MET A 91 -8.95 -2.13 10.78
N SER A 92 -9.47 -2.45 11.96
CA SER A 92 -9.47 -1.50 13.09
C SER A 92 -8.05 -1.32 13.66
N GLN A 93 -7.27 -2.39 13.73
CA GLN A 93 -5.85 -2.34 14.07
C GLN A 93 -5.06 -1.47 13.08
N ARG A 94 -5.28 -1.64 11.77
CA ARG A 94 -4.64 -0.79 10.75
C ARG A 94 -4.99 0.70 10.91
N SER A 95 -6.23 1.01 11.29
CA SER A 95 -6.64 2.38 11.60
C SER A 95 -5.91 2.94 12.83
N ALA A 96 -5.71 2.12 13.86
CA ALA A 96 -4.95 2.50 15.06
C ALA A 96 -3.47 2.78 14.73
N CYS A 97 -2.85 1.99 13.85
CA CYS A 97 -1.49 2.23 13.38
C CYS A 97 -1.33 3.60 12.71
N ILE A 98 -2.29 4.00 11.85
CA ILE A 98 -2.27 5.33 11.20
C ILE A 98 -2.31 6.44 12.24
N ALA A 99 -3.19 6.33 13.23
CA ALA A 99 -3.30 7.31 14.31
C ALA A 99 -2.01 7.40 15.12
N ARG A 100 -1.46 6.25 15.54
CA ARG A 100 -0.23 6.17 16.33
C ARG A 100 0.98 6.71 15.59
N PHE A 101 1.14 6.39 14.30
CA PHE A 101 2.29 6.87 13.54
C PHE A 101 2.19 8.37 13.26
N ALA A 102 0.98 8.90 13.04
CA ALA A 102 0.78 10.34 12.91
C ALA A 102 1.11 11.10 14.20
N GLU A 103 0.82 10.52 15.37
CA GLU A 103 1.22 11.04 16.67
C GLU A 103 2.75 11.09 16.81
N ILE A 104 3.45 9.98 16.53
CA ILE A 104 4.91 9.89 16.65
C ILE A 104 5.63 10.84 15.68
N TYR A 105 5.15 10.99 14.45
CA TYR A 105 5.70 11.96 13.49
C TYR A 105 5.24 13.41 13.74
N GLY A 106 4.29 13.63 14.66
CA GLY A 106 3.70 14.94 14.95
C GLY A 106 2.78 15.50 13.86
N HIS A 107 2.51 14.74 12.79
CA HIS A 107 1.61 15.11 11.71
C HIS A 107 1.21 13.89 10.84
N MET A 108 0.17 14.06 10.03
CA MET A 108 -0.22 13.07 9.02
C MET A 108 0.73 13.13 7.82
N ALA A 109 1.68 12.19 7.75
CA ALA A 109 2.65 12.13 6.66
C ALA A 109 2.03 11.65 5.33
N LEU A 110 1.04 10.75 5.38
CA LEU A 110 0.40 10.17 4.19
C LEU A 110 -0.29 11.24 3.34
N GLN A 111 0.04 11.24 2.05
CA GLN A 111 -0.55 12.15 1.06
C GLN A 111 -1.66 11.45 0.28
N PRO A 112 -2.79 12.13 0.02
CA PRO A 112 -3.83 11.60 -0.87
C PRO A 112 -3.35 11.51 -2.32
N VAL A 113 -3.85 10.53 -3.08
CA VAL A 113 -3.51 10.38 -4.50
C VAL A 113 -4.65 9.74 -5.29
N GLU A 114 -4.98 10.35 -6.43
CA GLU A 114 -5.98 9.82 -7.37
C GLU A 114 -5.33 9.25 -8.64
N PHE A 115 -4.02 9.38 -8.77
CA PHE A 115 -3.25 8.81 -9.87
C PHE A 115 -3.13 7.29 -9.75
N ARG A 116 -3.39 6.60 -10.86
CA ARG A 116 -3.10 5.18 -11.05
C ARG A 116 -2.40 4.98 -12.40
N ALA A 117 -1.42 4.08 -12.42
CA ALA A 117 -0.81 3.60 -13.64
C ALA A 117 -1.43 2.24 -14.01
N ASP A 118 -2.11 2.21 -15.15
CA ASP A 118 -2.67 0.99 -15.71
C ASP A 118 -1.70 0.42 -16.77
N PRO A 119 -1.50 -0.90 -16.85
CA PRO A 119 -0.71 -1.50 -17.93
C PRO A 119 -1.35 -1.23 -19.29
N LEU A 120 -0.57 -1.25 -20.37
CA LEU A 120 -1.06 -0.96 -21.73
C LEU A 120 -2.25 -1.84 -22.13
N GLN A 121 -2.24 -3.12 -21.73
CA GLN A 121 -3.33 -4.07 -22.01
C GLN A 121 -4.52 -3.96 -21.05
N TYR A 122 -4.57 -2.95 -20.19
CA TYR A 122 -5.67 -2.78 -19.25
C TYR A 122 -6.98 -2.54 -20.00
N ARG A 123 -7.95 -3.44 -19.78
CA ARG A 123 -9.26 -3.46 -20.47
C ARG A 123 -9.20 -3.75 -21.98
N GLU A 124 -8.12 -4.34 -22.49
CA GLU A 124 -8.17 -4.96 -23.81
C GLU A 124 -9.11 -6.17 -23.76
N THR A 125 -10.28 -6.06 -24.40
CA THR A 125 -11.35 -7.06 -24.40
C THR A 125 -11.41 -7.92 -25.68
N GLY A 126 -10.50 -7.68 -26.63
CA GLY A 126 -10.68 -8.17 -28.00
C GLY A 126 -10.06 -9.53 -28.27
N SER A 127 -10.88 -10.58 -28.31
CA SER A 127 -10.63 -11.70 -29.22
C SER A 127 -10.90 -11.20 -30.65
N GLY A 128 -9.86 -10.82 -31.39
CA GLY A 128 -9.96 -10.46 -32.81
C GLY A 128 -9.44 -9.07 -33.21
N VAL A 129 -9.02 -8.23 -32.27
CA VAL A 129 -8.29 -6.98 -32.58
C VAL A 129 -6.79 -7.25 -32.35
N PRO A 130 -5.91 -7.03 -33.33
CA PRO A 130 -4.46 -7.15 -33.13
C PRO A 130 -4.02 -6.27 -31.97
N HIS A 131 -3.30 -6.85 -31.01
CA HIS A 131 -2.75 -6.08 -29.89
C HIS A 131 -1.89 -4.95 -30.44
N ALA A 132 -2.08 -3.73 -29.93
CA ALA A 132 -1.26 -2.58 -30.30
C ALA A 132 0.23 -2.80 -29.99
N TYR A 133 0.52 -3.72 -29.08
CA TYR A 133 1.86 -4.11 -28.66
C TYR A 133 1.99 -5.66 -28.65
N PRO A 134 2.18 -6.30 -29.82
CA PRO A 134 2.20 -7.76 -29.93
C PRO A 134 3.36 -8.39 -29.16
N ASP A 135 4.47 -7.67 -29.01
CA ASP A 135 5.69 -8.15 -28.35
C ASP A 135 5.55 -8.29 -26.82
N ILE A 136 4.51 -7.70 -26.23
CA ILE A 136 4.26 -7.70 -24.78
C ILE A 136 3.44 -8.96 -24.35
N GLY A 137 3.06 -9.80 -25.31
CA GLY A 137 2.32 -11.04 -25.10
C GLY A 137 0.85 -10.84 -24.70
N ALA A 138 0.04 -11.90 -24.85
CA ALA A 138 -1.37 -11.91 -24.46
C ALA A 138 -1.56 -12.06 -22.93
N LEU A 139 -2.76 -11.72 -22.43
CA LEU A 139 -3.17 -11.82 -21.01
C LEU A 139 -3.40 -13.27 -20.54
#